data_AF-A0A9D8B049-F1
#
_entry.id   AF-A0A9D8B049-F1
#
_cell.length_a   1.000
_cell.length_b   1.000
_cell.length_c   1.000
_cell.angle_alpha   90.00
_cell.angle_beta   90.00
_cell.angle_gamma   90.00
#
_symmetry.space_group_name_H-M   'P 1'
#
loop_
_entity.id
_entity.type
_entity.pdbx_description
1 polymer ?
#
loop_
_entity_poly.entity_id
_entity_poly.type
_entity_poly.pdbx_seq_one_letter_code
_entity_poly.pdbx_strand_id
1 'polypeptide(L)' 'MRIEYDAVRDLLYLWFGTPGQKAASTVTVTPGMHADFDAAGKLVGIEVLDASDVLGNRVMFEVELGRPQAQEAIGAS' A
#
# COMPACT_ATOMS: atom_id res chain seq x y z
N MET A 1 12.26 -2.25 6.75
CA MET A 1 11.55 -2.63 5.52
C MET A 1 11.67 -4.13 5.33
N ARG A 2 10.58 -4.82 4.98
CA ARG A 2 10.54 -6.27 4.71
C ARG A 2 9.68 -6.51 3.47
N ILE A 3 10.03 -7.51 2.68
CA ILE A 3 9.23 -7.98 1.53
C ILE A 3 8.95 -9.47 1.75
N GLU A 4 7.73 -9.92 1.52
CA GLU A 4 7.34 -11.33 1.59
C GLU A 4 6.32 -11.65 0.51
N TYR A 5 6.51 -12.80 -0.13
CA TYR A 5 5.62 -13.33 -1.13
C TYR A 5 5.05 -14.66 -0.64
N ASP A 6 3.72 -14.75 -0.56
CA ASP A 6 2.97 -15.97 -0.29
C ASP A 6 2.46 -16.55 -1.62
N ALA A 7 3.15 -17.57 -2.12
CA ALA A 7 2.81 -18.20 -3.40
C ALA A 7 1.50 -19.00 -3.37
N VAL A 8 1.00 -19.41 -2.19
CA VAL A 8 -0.27 -20.14 -2.07
C VAL A 8 -1.44 -19.19 -2.25
N ARG A 9 -1.29 -17.95 -1.78
CA ARG A 9 -2.30 -16.88 -1.89
C ARG A 9 -2.07 -15.95 -3.08
N ASP A 10 -0.98 -16.14 -3.81
CA ASP A 10 -0.47 -15.22 -4.84
C ASP A 10 -0.43 -13.76 -4.37
N LEU A 11 0.26 -13.53 -3.26
CA LEU A 11 0.20 -12.27 -2.53
C LEU A 11 1.58 -11.75 -2.17
N LEU A 12 1.89 -10.52 -2.58
CA LEU A 12 3.12 -9.82 -2.23
C LEU A 12 2.84 -8.72 -1.20
N TYR A 13 3.57 -8.74 -0.10
CA TYR A 13 3.57 -7.67 0.89
C TYR A 13 4.92 -6.96 0.94
N LEU A 14 4.86 -5.63 1.01
CA LEU A 14 5.98 -4.78 1.36
C LEU A 14 5.64 -4.02 2.64
N TRP A 15 6.40 -4.24 3.71
CA TRP A 15 6.26 -3.48 4.95
C TRP A 15 7.33 -2.40 5.04
N PHE A 16 6.91 -1.16 5.25
CA PHE A 16 7.80 -0.02 5.54
C PHE A 16 8.02 0.15 7.06
N GLY A 17 7.06 -0.30 7.87
CA GLY A 17 7.12 -0.35 9.34
C GLY A 17 7.37 -1.74 9.91
N THR A 18 6.81 -2.00 11.10
CA THR A 18 6.84 -3.32 11.74
C THR A 18 5.94 -4.29 10.96
N PRO A 19 6.43 -5.48 10.56
CA PRO A 19 5.59 -6.48 9.89
C PRO A 19 4.34 -6.83 10.70
N GLY A 20 3.20 -6.90 10.03
CA GLY A 20 1.90 -7.15 10.67
C GLY A 20 1.34 -5.97 11.47
N GLN A 21 1.95 -4.78 11.39
CA GLN A 21 1.33 -3.55 11.90
C GLN A 21 -0.03 -3.36 11.23
N LYS A 22 -1.08 -3.15 12.04
CA LYS A 22 -2.43 -2.92 11.56
C LYS A 22 -2.52 -1.56 10.85
N ALA A 23 -3.08 -1.55 9.64
CA ALA A 23 -3.43 -0.33 8.93
C ALA A 23 -4.60 0.39 9.61
N ALA A 24 -4.54 1.72 9.66
CA ALA A 24 -5.70 2.55 10.01
C ALA A 24 -6.62 2.75 8.80
N SER A 25 -6.05 2.81 7.60
CA SER A 25 -6.77 2.84 6.33
C SER A 25 -5.98 2.15 5.23
N THR A 26 -6.72 1.66 4.23
CA THR A 26 -6.19 1.01 3.03
C THR A 26 -6.78 1.69 1.80
N VAL A 27 -5.92 2.06 0.86
CA VAL A 27 -6.31 2.74 -0.40
C VAL A 27 -5.94 1.84 -1.57
N THR A 28 -6.89 1.62 -2.47
CA THR A 28 -6.58 0.96 -3.76
C THR A 28 -5.89 1.97 -4.66
N VAL A 29 -4.63 1.71 -5.03
CA VAL A 29 -3.85 2.58 -5.93
C VAL A 29 -4.19 2.25 -7.38
N THR A 30 -4.30 0.97 -7.69
CA THR A 30 -4.75 0.40 -8.96
C THR A 30 -5.40 -0.95 -8.65
N PRO A 31 -6.30 -1.52 -9.50
CA PRO A 31 -6.83 -2.86 -9.26
C PRO A 31 -5.72 -3.88 -8.96
N GLY A 32 -5.86 -4.62 -7.86
CA GLY A 32 -4.87 -5.58 -7.37
C GLY A 32 -3.73 -4.98 -6.52
N MET A 33 -3.65 -3.65 -6.35
CA MET A 33 -2.62 -3.01 -5.53
C MET A 33 -3.23 -2.05 -4.50
N HIS A 34 -2.83 -2.27 -3.24
CA HIS A 34 -3.31 -1.52 -2.09
C HIS A 34 -2.15 -0.90 -1.33
N ALA A 35 -2.36 0.31 -0.83
CA ALA A 35 -1.45 1.04 0.05
C ALA A 35 -2.08 1.21 1.43
N ASP A 36 -1.37 0.78 2.46
CA ASP A 36 -1.79 0.83 3.85
C ASP A 36 -1.16 2.02 4.56
N PHE A 37 -1.99 2.78 5.27
CA PHE A 37 -1.59 3.96 6.02
C PHE A 37 -1.93 3.81 7.51
N ASP A 38 -1.08 4.38 8.36
CA ASP A 38 -1.40 4.53 9.78
C ASP A 38 -2.31 5.74 10.03
N ALA A 39 -2.70 5.93 11.30
CA ALA A 39 -3.62 7.00 11.69
C ALA A 39 -3.04 8.42 11.48
N ALA A 40 -1.71 8.55 11.32
CA ALA A 40 -1.06 9.82 11.01
C ALA A 40 -0.95 10.04 9.48
N GLY A 41 -1.48 9.13 8.66
CA GLY A 41 -1.40 9.19 7.20
C GLY A 41 -0.04 8.78 6.65
N LYS A 42 0.82 8.13 7.46
CA LYS A 42 2.11 7.61 6.99
C LYS A 42 1.91 6.25 6.33
N LEU A 43 2.53 6.04 5.18
CA LEU A 43 2.56 4.74 4.50
C LEU A 43 3.29 3.71 5.37
N VAL A 44 2.64 2.58 5.64
CA VAL A 44 3.18 1.48 6.45
C VAL A 44 3.28 0.17 5.69
N GLY A 45 2.49 -0.02 4.63
CA GLY A 45 2.51 -1.22 3.81
C GLY A 45 2.04 -1.00 2.37
N ILE A 46 2.46 -1.90 1.48
CA ILE A 46 1.83 -2.14 0.18
C ILE A 46 1.46 -3.63 0.11
N GLU A 47 0.28 -3.92 -0.40
CA GLU A 47 -0.23 -5.25 -0.69
C GLU A 47 -0.53 -5.35 -2.19
N VAL A 48 -0.05 -6.43 -2.82
CA VAL A 48 -0.35 -6.76 -4.22
C VAL A 48 -1.04 -8.13 -4.26
N LEU A 49 -2.32 -8.12 -4.61
CA LEU A 49 -3.13 -9.31 -4.86
C LEU A 49 -2.88 -9.82 -6.28
N ASP A 50 -3.02 -11.13 -6.49
CA ASP A 50 -2.70 -11.79 -7.75
C ASP A 50 -1.31 -11.34 -8.27
N ALA A 51 -0.33 -11.35 -7.38
CA ALA A 51 0.96 -10.70 -7.59
C ALA A 51 1.69 -11.24 -8.82
N SER A 52 1.54 -12.53 -9.11
CA SER A 52 2.11 -13.15 -10.30
C SER A 52 1.54 -12.56 -11.60
N ASP A 53 0.27 -12.16 -11.61
CA ASP A 53 -0.39 -11.51 -12.75
C ASP A 53 -0.10 -10.00 -12.79
N VAL A 54 -0.18 -9.32 -11.64
CA VAL A 54 0.07 -7.87 -11.56
C VAL A 54 1.52 -7.52 -11.91
N LEU A 55 2.48 -8.36 -11.48
CA LEU A 55 3.90 -8.15 -11.75
C LEU A 55 4.32 -8.79 -13.08
N GLY A 56 3.68 -9.88 -13.50
CA GLY A 56 4.01 -10.62 -14.71
C GLY A 56 5.52 -10.90 -14.83
N ASN A 57 6.09 -10.70 -16.03
CA ASN A 57 7.54 -10.76 -16.26
C ASN A 57 8.28 -9.43 -15.96
N ARG A 58 7.61 -8.42 -15.39
CA ARG A 58 8.19 -7.09 -15.20
C ARG A 58 8.82 -6.99 -13.81
N VAL A 59 10.16 -6.90 -13.84
CA VAL A 59 11.01 -6.76 -12.65
C VAL A 59 10.93 -5.36 -12.02
N MET A 60 10.29 -4.39 -12.69
CA MET A 60 10.16 -3.01 -12.23
C MET A 60 8.80 -2.40 -12.57
N PHE A 61 8.18 -1.75 -11.59
CA PHE A 61 7.00 -0.92 -11.74
C PHE A 61 7.17 0.32 -10.85
N GLU A 62 6.61 1.44 -11.30
CA GLU A 62 6.65 2.71 -10.59
C GLU A 62 5.31 2.95 -9.88
N VAL A 63 5.37 3.37 -8.62
CA VAL A 63 4.18 3.69 -7.82
C VAL A 63 4.27 5.14 -7.39
N GLU A 64 3.39 5.99 -7.95
CA GLU A 64 3.19 7.35 -7.45
C GLU A 64 2.21 7.32 -6.28
N LEU A 65 2.74 7.50 -5.06
CA LEU A 65 1.92 7.70 -3.87
C LEU A 65 1.61 9.19 -3.75
N GLY A 66 0.44 9.59 -4.23
CA GLY A 66 -0.08 10.94 -3.99
C GLY A 66 -0.11 11.23 -2.49
N ARG A 67 0.23 12.46 -2.09
CA ARG A 67 0.00 12.89 -0.70
C ARG A 67 -1.50 12.76 -0.42
N PRO A 68 -1.91 12.17 0.71
CA PRO A 68 -3.29 12.32 1.17
C PRO A 68 -3.57 13.83 1.21
N GLN A 69 -4.54 14.30 0.41
CA GLN A 69 -5.01 15.67 0.57
C GLN A 69 -5.63 15.72 1.95
N ALA A 70 -4.94 16.36 2.91
CA ALA A 70 -5.56 16.77 4.15
C ALA A 70 -6.78 17.60 3.74
N GLN A 71 -7.96 17.10 4.07
CA GLN A 71 -9.19 17.84 3.85
C GLN A 71 -9.01 19.20 4.51
N GLU A 72 -8.92 20.25 3.69
CA GLU A 72 -8.81 21.61 4.17
C GLU A 72 -10.01 21.84 5.09
N ALA A 73 -9.73 22.06 6.38
CA ALA A 73 -10.69 22.59 7.31
C ALA A 73 -11.00 24.02 6.87
N ILE A 74 -11.93 24.15 5.93
CA ILE A 74 -12.46 25.43 5.48
C ILE A 74 -13.40 26.00 6.55
N GLY A 75 -12.81 26.81 7.44
CA GLY A 75 -13.43 27.95 8.15
C GLY A 75 -14.48 27.62 9.21
N ALA A 76 -14.77 28.47 10.19
CA ALA A 76 -14.21 29.72 10.68
C ALA A 76 -14.85 29.91 12.08
N SER A 77 -14.08 30.38 13.08
CA SER A 77 -14.34 31.65 13.81
C SER A 77 -15.78 31.89 14.26
#